data_AF-A0A7W8NUN9-F1
#
_entry.id   AF-A0A7W8NUN9-F1
#
_cell.length_a   1.000
_cell.length_b   1.000
_cell.length_c   1.000
_cell.angle_alpha   90.00
_cell.angle_beta   90.00
_cell.angle_gamma   90.00
#
_symmetry.space_group_name_H-M   'P 1'
#
loop_
_entity.id
_entity.type
_entity.pdbx_description
1 polymer ?
#
loop_
_entity_poly.entity_id
_entity_poly.type
_entity_poly.pdbx_seq_one_letter_code
_entity_poly.pdbx_strand_id
1 'polypeptide(L)'
;MTNDHLISALNDLIQISKDGEKGFRTCAEDAEQRDARYQEMFMARAAEYGQVVLELQDLVHRLGGEPANHSTFGGTLHRQWVALKAALMGRDDETVLSECERCEDAAIHAYRQALSLDLPNDVRLIVERQYQGVLANHDKVRGLHNQVRRRNAA
;
A
#
# COMPACT_ATOMS: atom_id res chain seq x y z
N MET A 1 1.38 16.75 -21.43
CA MET A 1 0.27 16.11 -20.67
C MET A 1 -0.72 17.18 -20.25
N THR A 2 -2.03 16.90 -20.20
CA THR A 2 -3.02 17.82 -19.60
C THR A 2 -3.10 17.58 -18.09
N ASN A 3 -3.49 18.60 -17.32
CA ASN A 3 -3.66 18.46 -15.87
C ASN A 3 -4.65 17.34 -15.51
N ASP A 4 -5.67 17.09 -16.34
CA ASP A 4 -6.67 16.04 -16.09
C ASP A 4 -6.06 14.62 -16.03
N HIS A 5 -5.12 14.32 -16.93
CA HIS A 5 -4.45 13.01 -16.94
C HIS A 5 -3.54 12.84 -15.72
N LEU A 6 -2.88 13.92 -15.32
CA LEU A 6 -2.04 13.95 -14.12
C LEU A 6 -2.89 13.77 -12.86
N ILE A 7 -3.98 14.52 -12.74
CA ILE A 7 -4.93 14.44 -11.63
C ILE A 7 -5.53 13.03 -11.54
N SER A 8 -5.89 12.42 -12.67
CA SER A 8 -6.37 11.03 -12.69
C SER A 8 -5.34 10.06 -12.13
N ALA A 9 -4.08 10.15 -12.58
CA ALA A 9 -3.02 9.26 -12.11
C ALA A 9 -2.74 9.44 -10.60
N LEU A 10 -2.74 10.67 -10.10
CA LEU A 10 -2.61 10.94 -8.67
C LEU A 10 -3.81 10.42 -7.87
N ASN A 11 -5.02 10.53 -8.42
CA ASN A 11 -6.23 9.98 -7.81
C ASN A 11 -6.23 8.45 -7.75
N ASP A 12 -5.67 7.78 -8.76
CA ASP A 12 -5.47 6.32 -8.71
C ASP A 12 -4.51 5.93 -7.58
N LEU A 13 -3.40 6.66 -7.41
CA LEU A 13 -2.47 6.45 -6.29
C LEU A 13 -3.13 6.74 -4.93
N ILE A 14 -3.97 7.77 -4.83
CA ILE A 14 -4.74 8.08 -3.61
C ILE A 14 -5.67 6.91 -3.28
N GLN A 15 -6.45 6.41 -4.24
CA GLN A 15 -7.38 5.31 -4.01
C GLN A 15 -6.67 4.05 -3.53
N ILE A 16 -5.59 3.66 -4.20
CA ILE A 16 -4.78 2.50 -3.81
C ILE A 16 -4.19 2.68 -2.41
N SER A 17 -3.72 3.88 -2.08
CA SER A 17 -3.16 4.17 -0.77
C SER A 17 -4.23 4.15 0.33
N LYS A 18 -5.45 4.64 0.08
CA LYS A 18 -6.58 4.57 1.02
C LYS A 18 -7.07 3.14 1.24
N ASP A 19 -7.15 2.36 0.17
CA ASP A 19 -7.50 0.94 0.24
C ASP A 19 -6.43 0.17 1.05
N GLY A 20 -5.14 0.50 0.84
CA GLY A 20 -4.01 -0.02 1.60
C GLY A 20 -4.07 0.35 3.08
N GLU A 21 -4.24 1.63 3.41
CA GLU A 21 -4.41 2.13 4.78
C GLU A 21 -5.51 1.37 5.51
N LYS A 22 -6.70 1.28 4.90
CA LYS A 22 -7.85 0.63 5.49
C LYS A 22 -7.62 -0.87 5.67
N GLY A 23 -7.07 -1.53 4.65
CA GLY A 23 -6.76 -2.96 4.72
C GLY A 23 -5.82 -3.24 5.88
N PHE A 24 -4.64 -2.61 5.90
CA PHE A 24 -3.66 -2.80 6.96
C PHE A 24 -4.20 -2.44 8.35
N ARG A 25 -5.05 -1.42 8.49
CA ARG A 25 -5.70 -1.11 9.77
C ARG A 25 -6.60 -2.26 10.26
N THR A 26 -7.46 -2.79 9.39
CA THR A 26 -8.30 -3.96 9.75
C THR A 26 -7.43 -5.19 10.07
N CYS A 27 -6.30 -5.35 9.38
CA CYS A 27 -5.30 -6.39 9.65
C CYS A 27 -4.72 -6.29 11.05
N ALA A 28 -4.35 -5.07 11.46
CA ALA A 28 -3.81 -4.80 12.77
C ALA A 28 -4.81 -5.12 13.88
N GLU A 29 -6.07 -4.69 13.72
CA GLU A 29 -7.16 -4.97 14.65
C GLU A 29 -7.37 -6.48 14.85
N ASP A 30 -7.32 -7.26 13.76
CA ASP A 30 -7.44 -8.72 13.84
C ASP A 30 -6.16 -9.40 14.38
N ALA A 31 -4.97 -8.80 14.19
CA ALA A 31 -3.67 -9.33 14.62
C ALA A 31 -3.39 -9.14 16.13
N GLU A 32 -3.98 -8.13 16.75
CA GLU A 32 -3.87 -7.82 18.20
C GLU A 32 -4.19 -9.03 19.08
N GLN A 33 -5.09 -9.90 18.62
CA GLN A 33 -5.49 -11.10 19.35
C GLN A 33 -4.49 -12.27 19.24
N ARG A 34 -3.36 -12.08 18.54
CA ARG A 34 -2.49 -13.19 18.11
C ARG A 34 -1.01 -12.94 18.36
N ASP A 35 -0.47 -11.88 17.76
CA ASP A 35 0.97 -11.60 17.79
C ASP A 35 1.20 -10.09 17.60
N ALA A 36 1.72 -9.46 18.66
CA ALA A 36 1.96 -8.02 18.69
C ALA A 36 2.86 -7.55 17.54
N ARG A 37 3.76 -8.39 17.02
CA ARG A 37 4.66 -7.98 15.93
C ARG A 37 3.90 -7.67 14.64
N TYR A 38 2.84 -8.41 14.34
CA TYR A 38 2.04 -8.19 13.13
C TYR A 38 1.14 -6.98 13.28
N GLN A 39 0.55 -6.80 14.47
CA GLN A 39 -0.20 -5.60 14.80
C GLN A 39 0.66 -4.35 14.60
N GLU A 40 1.87 -4.31 15.18
CA GLU A 40 2.81 -3.20 15.01
C GLU A 40 3.19 -2.97 13.55
N MET A 41 3.51 -4.04 12.81
CA MET A 41 3.87 -3.96 11.39
C MET A 41 2.73 -3.39 10.54
N PHE A 42 1.51 -3.87 10.73
CA PHE A 42 0.34 -3.42 9.99
C PHE A 42 -0.07 -2.00 10.37
N MET A 43 0.01 -1.63 11.65
CA MET A 43 -0.25 -0.25 12.08
C MET A 43 0.76 0.73 11.50
N ALA A 44 2.04 0.39 11.51
CA ALA A 44 3.09 1.21 10.90
C ALA A 44 2.80 1.41 9.40
N ARG A 45 2.45 0.33 8.70
CA ARG A 45 2.15 0.42 7.26
C ARG A 45 0.90 1.23 6.96
N ALA A 46 -0.16 1.07 7.76
CA ALA A 46 -1.37 1.88 7.62
C ALA A 46 -1.07 3.38 7.82
N ALA A 47 -0.23 3.73 8.80
CA ALA A 47 0.16 5.11 9.04
C ALA A 47 0.96 5.70 7.87
N GLU A 48 1.88 4.94 7.27
CA GLU A 48 2.63 5.36 6.08
C GLU A 48 1.69 5.65 4.90
N TYR A 49 0.72 4.78 4.63
CA TYR A 49 -0.29 5.02 3.60
C TYR A 49 -1.12 6.28 3.88
N GLY A 50 -1.49 6.53 5.14
CA GLY A 50 -2.20 7.75 5.52
C GLY A 50 -1.42 9.03 5.20
N GLN A 51 -0.10 9.04 5.44
CA GLN A 51 0.75 10.18 5.08
C GLN A 51 0.84 10.37 3.56
N VAL A 52 1.02 9.27 2.82
CA VAL A 52 1.02 9.27 1.35
C VAL A 52 -0.27 9.86 0.78
N VAL A 53 -1.42 9.46 1.32
CA VAL A 53 -2.73 9.97 0.91
C VAL A 53 -2.78 11.49 1.06
N LEU A 54 -2.41 12.02 2.23
CA LEU A 54 -2.45 13.47 2.49
C LEU A 54 -1.59 14.26 1.49
N GLU A 55 -0.38 13.79 1.22
CA GLU A 55 0.53 14.46 0.29
C GLU A 55 0.00 14.45 -1.15
N LEU A 56 -0.54 13.31 -1.60
CA LEU A 56 -1.12 13.20 -2.94
C LEU A 56 -2.39 14.04 -3.08
N GLN A 57 -3.24 14.08 -2.05
CA GLN A 57 -4.43 14.92 -2.04
C GLN A 57 -4.06 16.41 -2.14
N ASP A 58 -3.03 16.85 -1.43
CA ASP A 58 -2.54 18.23 -1.52
C ASP A 58 -1.99 18.55 -2.92
N LEU A 59 -1.28 17.62 -3.57
CA LEU A 59 -0.86 17.79 -4.96
C LEU A 59 -2.04 17.93 -5.92
N VAL A 60 -3.08 17.11 -5.78
CA VAL A 60 -4.28 17.22 -6.63
C VAL A 60 -4.94 18.58 -6.48
N HIS A 61 -5.09 19.09 -5.25
CA HIS A 61 -5.63 20.43 -5.02
C HIS A 61 -4.77 21.53 -5.67
N ARG A 62 -3.44 21.45 -5.53
CA ARG A 62 -2.50 22.42 -6.14
C ARG A 62 -2.58 22.45 -7.66
N LEU A 63 -2.94 21.32 -8.28
CA LEU A 63 -3.16 21.19 -9.72
C LEU A 63 -4.55 21.66 -10.17
N GLY A 64 -5.40 22.09 -9.24
CA GLY A 64 -6.77 22.53 -9.49
C GLY A 64 -7.79 21.39 -9.63
N GLY A 65 -7.44 20.19 -9.18
CA GLY A 65 -8.30 19.02 -9.21
C GLY A 65 -9.00 18.74 -7.88
N GLU A 66 -9.98 17.84 -7.93
CA GLU A 66 -10.66 17.29 -6.75
C GLU A 66 -10.02 15.94 -6.38
N PRO A 67 -9.48 15.78 -5.16
CA PRO A 67 -8.88 14.52 -4.74
C PRO A 67 -9.92 13.44 -4.45
N ALA A 68 -9.50 12.19 -4.62
CA ALA A 68 -10.28 11.03 -4.24
C ALA A 68 -10.47 10.96 -2.71
N ASN A 69 -11.70 11.18 -2.26
CA ASN A 69 -12.02 11.26 -0.84
C ASN A 69 -12.55 9.95 -0.24
N HIS A 70 -12.80 8.92 -1.04
CA HIS A 70 -13.29 7.63 -0.59
C HIS A 70 -12.29 6.50 -0.90
N SER A 71 -12.20 5.52 0.00
CA SER A 71 -11.72 4.18 -0.33
C SER A 71 -12.81 3.48 -1.13
N THR A 72 -12.48 2.73 -2.17
CA THR A 72 -13.49 1.98 -2.91
C THR A 72 -13.65 0.64 -2.18
N PHE A 73 -14.79 0.42 -1.52
CA PHE A 73 -15.08 -0.85 -0.84
C PHE A 73 -15.29 -1.95 -1.90
N GLY A 74 -14.19 -2.40 -2.52
CA GLY A 74 -14.20 -3.16 -3.79
C GLY A 74 -13.11 -2.75 -4.80
N GLY A 75 -12.21 -1.82 -4.44
CA GLY A 75 -11.13 -1.35 -5.32
C GLY A 75 -10.08 -2.42 -5.63
N THR A 76 -9.02 -2.00 -6.32
CA THR A 76 -7.95 -2.86 -6.87
C THR A 76 -7.32 -3.80 -5.83
N LEU A 77 -7.41 -3.44 -4.55
CA LEU A 77 -6.84 -4.20 -3.43
C LEU A 77 -7.85 -5.07 -2.65
N HIS A 78 -9.16 -5.01 -2.92
CA HIS A 78 -10.16 -5.67 -2.08
C HIS A 78 -9.96 -7.19 -1.98
N ARG A 79 -9.62 -7.85 -3.11
CA ARG A 79 -9.34 -9.29 -3.12
C ARG A 79 -8.05 -9.65 -2.39
N GLN A 80 -7.03 -8.79 -2.49
CA GLN A 80 -5.76 -8.93 -1.78
C GLN A 80 -5.99 -8.85 -0.26
N TRP A 81 -6.79 -7.87 0.15
CA TRP A 81 -7.15 -7.67 1.55
C TRP A 81 -7.93 -8.85 2.16
N VAL A 82 -8.92 -9.37 1.44
CA VAL A 82 -9.69 -10.54 1.89
C VAL A 82 -8.80 -11.77 2.04
N ALA A 83 -7.87 -11.99 1.09
CA ALA A 83 -6.92 -13.09 1.15
C ALA A 83 -5.97 -12.95 2.35
N LEU A 84 -5.44 -11.74 2.60
CA LEU A 84 -4.59 -11.45 3.75
C LEU A 84 -5.32 -11.69 5.08
N LYS A 85 -6.58 -11.25 5.19
CA LYS A 85 -7.41 -11.52 6.37
C LYS A 85 -7.66 -13.02 6.56
N ALA A 86 -7.92 -13.76 5.48
CA ALA A 86 -8.09 -15.21 5.54
C ALA A 86 -6.80 -15.92 5.97
N ALA A 87 -5.65 -15.51 5.42
CA ALA A 87 -4.33 -15.99 5.80
C ALA A 87 -4.05 -15.76 7.28
N LEU A 88 -4.33 -14.54 7.77
CA LEU A 88 -4.27 -14.22 9.18
C LEU A 88 -5.13 -15.19 9.97
N MET A 89 -6.41 -15.38 9.63
CA MET A 89 -7.30 -16.30 10.34
C MET A 89 -6.76 -17.74 10.37
N GLY A 90 -6.13 -18.21 9.28
CA GLY A 90 -5.54 -19.53 9.13
C GLY A 90 -4.32 -19.85 10.00
N ARG A 91 -3.71 -18.85 10.66
CA ARG A 91 -2.54 -19.00 11.56
C ARG A 91 -1.24 -19.43 10.86
N ASP A 92 -1.08 -19.11 9.58
CA ASP A 92 0.16 -19.39 8.87
C ASP A 92 0.97 -18.12 8.60
N ASP A 93 2.07 -17.95 9.35
CA ASP A 93 3.03 -16.85 9.20
C ASP A 93 3.52 -16.71 7.75
N GLU A 94 3.75 -17.84 7.06
CA GLU A 94 4.26 -17.84 5.69
C GLU A 94 3.21 -17.28 4.72
N THR A 95 1.98 -17.79 4.79
CA THR A 95 0.87 -17.28 3.98
C THR A 95 0.57 -15.80 4.28
N VAL A 96 0.61 -15.37 5.55
CA VAL A 96 0.38 -13.96 5.93
C VAL A 96 1.40 -13.05 5.25
N LEU A 97 2.69 -13.38 5.35
CA LEU A 97 3.76 -12.57 4.76
C LEU A 97 3.71 -12.61 3.22
N SER A 98 3.38 -13.76 2.63
CA SER A 98 3.18 -13.89 1.18
C SER A 98 2.03 -13.01 0.67
N GLU A 99 0.89 -12.97 1.36
CA GLU A 99 -0.22 -12.08 0.98
C GLU A 99 0.11 -10.60 1.21
N CYS A 100 0.94 -10.28 2.21
CA CYS A 100 1.46 -8.92 2.38
C CYS A 100 2.34 -8.48 1.20
N GLU A 101 3.25 -9.34 0.72
CA GLU A 101 4.05 -9.06 -0.50
C GLU A 101 3.14 -8.78 -1.69
N ARG A 102 2.09 -9.60 -1.87
CA ARG A 102 1.14 -9.45 -2.98
C ARG A 102 0.32 -8.16 -2.91
N CYS A 103 -0.02 -7.69 -1.71
CA CYS A 103 -0.62 -6.37 -1.51
C CYS A 103 0.32 -5.25 -1.96
N GLU A 104 1.60 -5.34 -1.60
CA GLU A 104 2.62 -4.34 -1.94
C GLU A 104 3.00 -4.34 -3.43
N ASP A 105 2.98 -5.50 -4.10
CA ASP A 105 3.17 -5.60 -5.54
C ASP A 105 2.15 -4.78 -6.34
N ALA A 106 0.89 -4.74 -5.88
CA ALA A 106 -0.15 -3.94 -6.51
C ALA A 106 0.13 -2.43 -6.38
N ALA A 107 0.63 -1.98 -5.22
CA ALA A 107 1.08 -0.61 -5.05
C ALA A 107 2.28 -0.30 -5.96
N ILE A 108 3.31 -1.17 -6.00
CA ILE A 108 4.46 -1.05 -6.89
C ILE A 108 4.02 -0.87 -8.35
N HIS A 109 3.06 -1.67 -8.80
CA HIS A 109 2.55 -1.59 -10.17
C HIS A 109 1.88 -0.25 -10.46
N ALA A 110 1.09 0.29 -9.54
CA ALA A 110 0.45 1.59 -9.69
C ALA A 110 1.45 2.75 -9.73
N TYR A 111 2.44 2.75 -8.83
CA TYR A 111 3.51 3.76 -8.86
C TYR A 111 4.33 3.70 -10.15
N ARG A 112 4.64 2.50 -10.66
CA ARG A 112 5.31 2.35 -11.96
C ARG A 112 4.48 2.93 -13.10
N GLN A 113 3.17 2.69 -13.12
CA GLN A 113 2.29 3.28 -14.12
C GLN A 113 2.30 4.81 -14.02
N ALA A 114 2.16 5.38 -12.82
CA ALA A 114 2.20 6.82 -12.62
C ALA A 114 3.55 7.43 -13.06
N LEU A 115 4.67 6.80 -12.71
CA LEU A 115 6.02 7.27 -13.07
C LEU A 115 6.37 7.12 -14.55
N SER A 116 5.66 6.26 -15.28
CA SER A 116 5.78 6.13 -16.75
C SER A 116 5.18 7.31 -17.50
N LEU A 117 4.35 8.11 -16.82
CA LEU A 117 3.78 9.33 -17.37
C LEU A 117 4.81 10.49 -17.33
N ASP A 118 4.63 11.47 -18.21
CA ASP A 118 5.40 12.73 -18.23
C ASP A 118 4.99 13.70 -17.10
N LEU A 119 5.37 13.36 -15.86
CA LEU A 119 5.05 14.15 -14.67
C LEU A 119 5.90 15.42 -14.58
N PRO A 120 5.33 16.57 -14.16
CA PRO A 120 6.10 17.73 -13.73
C PRO A 120 7.15 17.35 -12.67
N ASN A 121 8.32 17.99 -12.70
CA ASN A 121 9.47 17.60 -11.86
C ASN A 121 9.16 17.57 -10.36
N ASP A 122 8.38 18.54 -9.87
CA ASP A 122 7.95 18.65 -8.48
C ASP A 122 7.02 17.50 -8.08
N VAL A 123 6.07 17.13 -8.94
CA VAL A 123 5.19 15.97 -8.73
C VAL A 123 5.97 14.66 -8.82
N ARG A 124 6.83 14.52 -9.84
CA ARG A 124 7.68 13.33 -10.04
C ARG A 124 8.51 13.03 -8.80
N LEU A 125 9.15 14.04 -8.21
CA LEU A 125 10.00 13.86 -7.03
C LEU A 125 9.22 13.26 -5.84
N ILE A 126 7.98 13.71 -5.64
CA ILE A 126 7.11 13.20 -4.57
C ILE A 126 6.71 11.75 -4.85
N VAL A 127 6.25 11.46 -6.08
CA VAL A 127 5.83 10.11 -6.49
C VAL A 127 7.01 9.13 -6.42
N GLU A 128 8.22 9.54 -6.83
CA GLU A 128 9.44 8.72 -6.74
C GLU A 128 9.81 8.42 -5.29
N ARG A 129 9.79 9.43 -4.41
CA ARG A 129 10.05 9.22 -2.98
C ARG A 129 9.06 8.24 -2.36
N GLN A 130 7.77 8.40 -2.64
CA GLN A 130 6.74 7.49 -2.15
C GLN A 130 6.93 6.07 -2.71
N TYR A 131 7.27 5.96 -4.01
CA TYR A 131 7.60 4.68 -4.65
C TYR A 131 8.76 3.96 -3.96
N GLN A 132 9.84 4.67 -3.59
CA GLN A 132 10.93 4.10 -2.82
C GLN A 132 10.48 3.60 -1.44
N GLY A 133 9.55 4.30 -0.79
CA GLY A 133 8.94 3.84 0.45
C GLY A 133 8.18 2.51 0.30
N VAL A 134 7.41 2.36 -0.79
CA VAL A 134 6.72 1.10 -1.12
C VAL A 134 7.73 -0.03 -1.36
N LEU A 135 8.80 0.22 -2.12
CA LEU A 135 9.85 -0.77 -2.37
C LEU A 135 10.56 -1.21 -1.08
N ALA A 136 10.92 -0.26 -0.21
CA ALA A 136 11.57 -0.55 1.06
C ALA A 136 10.68 -1.42 1.97
N ASN A 137 9.38 -1.11 2.03
CA ASN A 137 8.45 -1.94 2.79
C ASN A 137 8.27 -3.33 2.18
N HIS A 138 8.12 -3.42 0.85
CA HIS A 138 8.07 -4.69 0.14
C HIS A 138 9.29 -5.57 0.48
N ASP A 139 10.50 -5.02 0.42
CA ASP A 139 11.74 -5.75 0.73
C ASP A 139 11.82 -6.17 2.20
N LYS A 140 11.33 -5.34 3.12
CA LYS A 140 11.21 -5.70 4.54
C LYS A 140 10.29 -6.92 4.75
N VAL A 141 9.11 -6.92 4.14
CA VAL A 141 8.16 -8.06 4.22
C VAL A 141 8.79 -9.31 3.61
N ARG A 142 9.41 -9.19 2.44
CA ARG A 142 10.12 -10.30 1.79
C ARG A 142 11.26 -10.86 2.65
N GLY A 143 11.99 -10.00 3.35
CA GLY A 143 13.01 -10.41 4.31
C GLY A 143 12.42 -11.29 5.42
N LEU A 144 11.30 -10.87 6.02
CA LEU A 144 10.60 -11.64 7.05
C LEU A 144 10.05 -12.96 6.51
N HIS A 145 9.44 -12.95 5.32
CA HIS A 145 8.91 -14.14 4.67
C HIS A 145 9.99 -15.19 4.48
N ASN A 146 11.15 -14.79 3.94
CA ASN A 146 12.29 -15.68 3.75
C ASN A 146 12.82 -16.26 5.07
N GLN A 147 12.79 -15.49 6.18
CA GLN A 147 13.19 -16.00 7.49
C GLN A 147 12.22 -17.08 8.00
N VAL A 148 10.91 -16.85 7.86
CA VAL A 148 9.87 -17.82 8.24
C VAL A 148 10.00 -19.10 7.42
N ARG A 149 10.19 -18.99 6.10
CA ARG A 149 10.38 -20.15 5.22
C ARG A 149 11.58 -20.99 5.62
N ARG A 150 12.71 -20.35 5.94
CA ARG A 150 13.92 -21.04 6.41
C ARG A 150 13.69 -21.75 7.75
N ARG A 151 12.94 -21.13 8.67
CA ARG A 151 12.56 -21.73 9.95
C ARG A 151 11.66 -22.96 9.75
N ASN A 152 10.71 -22.89 8.82
CA ASN A 152 9.78 -24.00 8.54
C ASN A 152 10.45 -25.20 7.85
N ALA A 153 11.57 -24.96 7.15
CA ALA A 153 12.32 -25.98 6.42
C ALA A 153 13.44 -26.66 7.23
N ALA A 154 13.71 -26.20 8.46
CA ALA A 154 14.73 -26.72 9.37
C ALA A 154 14.11 -27.67 10.40
#